data_AF-A0A6N6Z9S2-F1
#
_entry.id   AF-A0A6N6Z9S2-F1
#
_cell.length_a   1.000
_cell.length_b   1.000
_cell.length_c   1.000
_cell.angle_alpha   90.00
_cell.angle_beta   90.00
_cell.angle_gamma   90.00
#
_symmetry.space_group_name_H-M   'P 1'
#
loop_
_entity.id
_entity.type
_entity.pdbx_description
1 polymer ?
#
loop_
_entity_poly.entity_id
_entity_poly.type
_entity_poly.pdbx_seq_one_letter_code
_entity_poly.pdbx_strand_id
1 'polypeptide(L)'
;MRLKLLLIPLLVGISVYAQKPHEHASQEQVSIPVIASADAVIDQISEDNIEAAKEADKVFAAARYLAAEGDLEEARRYFIVGLQLSPWTLSAQLDYARLLLRLGENERARETAQIVFRSTEDQALLEASASMLGRTLEVAPPPLPADEVEEPSICLVAVGPVDAYILNWAASYLEQTLGVPVYLFSHQLEVSEADRSYLQHWVNRIKGDISWEHPTVQDLAEQMGIDKESATPEQTLELMAQLMELQGEEAPGRETYLGWIEDARERDAQWDVDRLLNQLDRIVPSRENIKFVGIASVDLYSEDHNFQFGSAFTGGKAAVISYRRFTADFNDTEDDRHRLLNRLKKQLLSSVGHLYEVPRPTDPRSARAYPDGLEQHDLKGTWLTWAEIEAFEKALDHPLPPATRAAARRALNE
;
A
#
# COMPACT_ATOMS: atom_id res chain seq x y z
N MET A 1 -3.33 -13.21 -45.02
CA MET A 1 -2.83 -11.84 -44.81
C MET A 1 -2.68 -11.69 -43.30
N ARG A 2 -1.45 -11.63 -42.78
CA ARG A 2 -1.20 -11.69 -41.32
C ARG A 2 -1.67 -10.38 -40.68
N LEU A 3 -2.67 -10.47 -39.80
CA LEU A 3 -3.14 -9.39 -38.94
C LEU A 3 -2.00 -9.02 -37.98
N LYS A 4 -1.25 -7.96 -38.31
CA LYS A 4 -0.32 -7.31 -37.40
C LYS A 4 -0.92 -5.95 -37.10
N LEU A 5 -1.05 -5.64 -35.81
CA LEU A 5 -1.69 -4.50 -35.15
C LEU A 5 -3.07 -4.84 -34.59
N LEU A 6 -3.09 -5.09 -33.28
CA LEU A 6 -4.12 -4.66 -32.32
C LEU A 6 -3.68 -5.17 -30.95
N LEU A 7 -2.79 -4.42 -30.28
CA LEU A 7 -2.55 -4.35 -28.83
C LEU A 7 -1.10 -3.93 -28.56
N ILE A 8 -0.95 -2.86 -27.78
CA ILE A 8 0.31 -2.49 -27.15
C ILE A 8 0.45 -3.40 -25.93
N PRO A 9 1.61 -4.04 -25.68
CA PRO A 9 1.76 -4.93 -24.54
C PRO A 9 1.75 -4.09 -23.25
N LEU A 10 0.67 -4.22 -22.48
CA LEU A 10 0.63 -3.78 -21.08
C LEU A 10 1.10 -4.98 -20.24
N LEU A 11 2.42 -5.10 -20.11
CA LEU A 11 3.04 -6.04 -19.18
C LEU A 11 3.00 -5.43 -17.79
N VAL A 12 2.12 -5.95 -16.93
CA VAL A 12 2.27 -5.87 -15.48
C VAL A 12 2.08 -7.30 -14.97
N GLY A 13 3.17 -7.89 -14.45
CA GLY A 13 3.12 -9.19 -13.81
C GLY A 13 2.53 -9.05 -12.41
N ILE A 14 1.41 -9.70 -12.15
CA ILE A 14 0.79 -9.80 -10.82
C ILE A 14 0.41 -11.26 -10.59
N SER A 15 0.81 -11.77 -9.42
CA SER A 15 0.52 -13.11 -8.94
C SER A 15 -0.81 -13.08 -8.20
N VAL A 16 -1.72 -14.01 -8.53
CA VAL A 16 -3.07 -14.08 -7.97
C VAL A 16 -3.01 -14.68 -6.55
N TYR A 17 -3.43 -13.91 -5.54
CA TYR A 17 -3.74 -14.41 -4.19
C TYR A 17 -5.08 -13.86 -3.74
N ALA A 18 -6.07 -14.75 -3.58
CA ALA A 18 -7.38 -14.40 -3.01
C ALA A 18 -7.45 -14.90 -1.56
N GLN A 19 -7.73 -14.02 -0.60
CA GLN A 19 -8.11 -14.39 0.77
C GLN A 19 -9.55 -13.94 1.06
N LYS A 20 -10.39 -14.88 1.50
CA LYS A 20 -11.75 -14.63 2.00
C LYS A 20 -11.81 -14.69 3.53
N PRO A 21 -12.64 -13.86 4.20
CA PRO A 21 -12.89 -13.98 5.63
C PRO A 21 -14.00 -15.00 5.92
N HIS A 22 -13.86 -15.76 7.01
CA HIS A 22 -14.88 -16.70 7.48
C HIS A 22 -15.44 -16.30 8.86
N GLU A 23 -16.78 -16.28 8.92
CA GLU A 23 -17.59 -16.16 10.13
C GLU A 23 -17.68 -17.47 10.94
N HIS A 24 -17.96 -17.29 12.23
CA HIS A 24 -17.99 -18.29 13.31
C HIS A 24 -19.05 -19.39 13.16
N ALA A 25 -18.65 -20.65 13.43
CA ALA A 25 -19.55 -21.76 13.73
C ALA A 25 -19.05 -22.60 14.93
N SER A 26 -20.00 -23.12 15.70
CA SER A 26 -19.97 -23.70 17.05
C SER A 26 -19.16 -25.00 17.28
N GLN A 27 -18.79 -25.24 18.54
CA GLN A 27 -17.49 -25.81 18.97
C GLN A 27 -17.35 -27.32 19.30
N GLU A 28 -18.34 -28.21 19.17
CA GLU A 28 -18.18 -29.58 19.74
C GLU A 28 -17.90 -30.74 18.77
N GLN A 29 -17.77 -30.50 17.46
CA GLN A 29 -17.36 -31.53 16.46
C GLN A 29 -16.16 -31.12 15.59
N VAL A 30 -15.56 -29.96 15.87
CA VAL A 30 -14.60 -29.28 14.98
C VAL A 30 -13.14 -29.71 15.22
N SER A 31 -12.83 -30.40 16.33
CA SER A 31 -11.46 -30.65 16.79
C SER A 31 -10.64 -31.66 15.98
N ILE A 32 -11.17 -32.85 15.69
CA ILE A 32 -10.48 -33.89 14.89
C ILE A 32 -10.33 -33.48 13.41
N PRO A 33 -11.34 -32.86 12.77
CA PRO A 33 -11.24 -32.42 11.38
C PRO A 33 -10.11 -31.43 11.11
N VAL A 34 -9.84 -30.50 12.05
CA VAL A 34 -8.82 -29.46 11.85
C VAL A 34 -7.41 -30.06 11.83
N ILE A 35 -7.09 -30.97 12.76
CA ILE A 35 -5.79 -31.64 12.82
C ILE A 35 -5.60 -32.56 11.61
N ALA A 36 -6.59 -33.40 11.31
CA ALA A 36 -6.50 -34.30 10.15
C ALA A 36 -6.35 -33.55 8.83
N SER A 37 -7.01 -32.39 8.70
CA SER A 37 -6.86 -31.53 7.52
C SER A 37 -5.48 -30.91 7.42
N ALA A 38 -4.84 -30.59 8.54
CA ALA A 38 -3.48 -30.07 8.55
C ALA A 38 -2.44 -31.17 8.26
N ASP A 39 -2.60 -32.35 8.84
CA ASP A 39 -1.73 -33.51 8.54
C ASP A 39 -1.76 -33.88 7.05
N ALA A 40 -2.94 -33.81 6.40
CA ALA A 40 -3.05 -34.02 4.96
C ALA A 40 -2.19 -33.03 4.14
N VAL A 41 -2.16 -31.75 4.55
CA VAL A 41 -1.29 -30.74 3.92
C VAL A 41 0.19 -31.06 4.18
N ILE A 42 0.53 -31.51 5.38
CA ILE A 42 1.91 -31.86 5.75
C ILE A 42 2.41 -33.06 4.94
N ASP A 43 1.58 -34.09 4.76
CA ASP A 43 1.93 -35.27 3.96
C ASP A 43 2.18 -34.89 2.48
N GLN A 44 1.40 -33.93 1.96
CA GLN A 44 1.51 -33.42 0.60
C GLN A 44 2.82 -32.65 0.34
N ILE A 45 3.51 -32.12 1.37
CA ILE A 45 4.75 -31.33 1.21
C ILE A 45 5.81 -32.09 0.39
N SER A 46 5.90 -33.41 0.60
CA SER A 46 6.89 -34.25 -0.08
C SER A 46 6.57 -34.49 -1.56
N GLU A 47 5.30 -34.35 -1.94
CA GLU A 47 4.79 -34.57 -3.29
C GLU A 47 4.71 -33.26 -4.09
N ASP A 48 4.14 -32.22 -3.48
CA ASP A 48 3.95 -30.91 -4.09
C ASP A 48 3.97 -29.79 -3.03
N ASN A 49 5.16 -29.24 -2.80
CA ASN A 49 5.37 -28.16 -1.86
C ASN A 49 4.65 -26.85 -2.27
N ILE A 50 4.35 -26.64 -3.56
CA ILE A 50 3.69 -25.42 -4.03
C ILE A 50 2.21 -25.46 -3.67
N GLU A 51 1.54 -26.59 -3.95
CA GLU A 51 0.13 -26.77 -3.56
C GLU A 51 -0.03 -26.81 -2.03
N ALA A 52 0.87 -27.47 -1.30
CA ALA A 52 0.85 -27.48 0.15
C ALA A 52 0.97 -26.05 0.74
N ALA A 53 1.76 -25.18 0.11
CA ALA A 53 1.91 -23.80 0.56
C ALA A 53 0.61 -22.98 0.43
N LYS A 54 -0.21 -23.23 -0.59
CA LYS A 54 -1.52 -22.58 -0.76
C LYS A 54 -2.50 -22.93 0.37
N GLU A 55 -2.28 -24.06 1.03
CA GLU A 55 -3.14 -24.54 2.11
C GLU A 55 -2.52 -24.37 3.52
N ALA A 56 -1.45 -23.58 3.64
CA ALA A 56 -0.74 -23.36 4.91
C ALA A 56 -1.66 -22.85 6.04
N ASP A 57 -2.75 -22.14 5.72
CA ASP A 57 -3.74 -21.68 6.70
C ASP A 57 -4.37 -22.82 7.51
N LYS A 58 -4.54 -24.01 6.91
CA LYS A 58 -5.06 -25.20 7.61
C LYS A 58 -4.06 -25.67 8.69
N VAL A 59 -2.77 -25.61 8.38
CA VAL A 59 -1.67 -25.95 9.31
C VAL A 59 -1.63 -24.95 10.47
N PHE A 60 -1.77 -23.66 10.20
CA PHE A 60 -1.84 -22.63 11.25
C PHE A 60 -3.11 -22.75 12.11
N ALA A 61 -4.25 -23.13 11.52
CA ALA A 61 -5.48 -23.37 12.26
C ALA A 61 -5.31 -24.51 13.28
N ALA A 62 -4.68 -25.62 12.89
CA ALA A 62 -4.33 -26.72 13.80
C ALA A 62 -3.35 -26.27 14.90
N ALA A 63 -2.32 -25.50 14.54
CA ALA A 63 -1.36 -24.95 15.50
C ALA A 63 -2.03 -24.11 16.58
N ARG A 64 -2.92 -23.18 16.19
CA ARG A 64 -3.69 -22.33 17.12
C ARG A 64 -4.64 -23.16 17.99
N TYR A 65 -5.31 -24.14 17.40
CA TYR A 65 -6.20 -25.05 18.14
C TYR A 65 -5.43 -25.81 19.24
N LEU A 66 -4.34 -26.47 18.90
CA LEU A 66 -3.51 -27.22 19.85
C LEU A 66 -2.94 -26.31 20.95
N ALA A 67 -2.50 -25.10 20.59
CA ALA A 67 -2.02 -24.12 21.56
C ALA A 67 -3.13 -23.71 22.55
N ALA A 68 -4.38 -23.59 22.08
CA ALA A 68 -5.53 -23.27 22.93
C ALA A 68 -5.86 -24.42 23.90
N GLU A 69 -5.77 -25.67 23.44
CA GLU A 69 -5.95 -26.88 24.28
C GLU A 69 -4.79 -27.12 25.26
N GLY A 70 -3.69 -26.39 25.12
CA GLY A 70 -2.51 -26.49 26.00
C GLY A 70 -1.48 -27.51 25.54
N ASP A 71 -1.64 -28.12 24.36
CA ASP A 71 -0.64 -28.99 23.75
C ASP A 71 0.43 -28.16 23.02
N LEU A 72 1.31 -27.54 23.80
CA LEU A 72 2.21 -26.50 23.31
C LEU A 72 3.32 -27.04 22.39
N GLU A 73 3.84 -28.23 22.66
CA GLU A 73 4.91 -28.82 21.85
C GLU A 73 4.38 -29.29 20.49
N GLU A 74 3.19 -29.89 20.47
CA GLU A 74 2.55 -30.26 19.21
C GLU A 74 2.16 -29.01 18.41
N ALA A 75 1.57 -28.00 19.06
CA ALA A 75 1.29 -26.72 18.42
C ALA A 75 2.54 -26.09 17.79
N ARG A 76 3.68 -26.17 18.46
CA ARG A 76 4.97 -25.69 17.95
C ARG A 76 5.35 -26.42 16.66
N ARG A 77 5.18 -27.74 16.59
CA ARG A 77 5.47 -28.52 15.38
C ARG A 77 4.70 -27.97 14.19
N TYR A 78 3.40 -27.75 14.35
CA TYR A 78 2.54 -27.18 13.30
C TYR A 78 2.93 -25.75 12.93
N PHE A 79 3.23 -24.87 13.91
CA PHE A 79 3.70 -23.52 13.59
C PHE A 79 4.99 -23.54 12.78
N ILE A 80 5.96 -24.39 13.13
CA ILE A 80 7.22 -24.49 12.39
C ILE A 80 6.96 -24.92 10.94
N VAL A 81 6.15 -25.97 10.73
CA VAL A 81 5.85 -26.46 9.38
C VAL A 81 5.05 -25.42 8.58
N GLY A 82 4.04 -24.80 9.18
CA GLY A 82 3.27 -23.75 8.53
C GLY A 82 4.14 -22.56 8.13
N LEU A 83 5.08 -22.14 8.98
CA LEU A 83 6.01 -21.04 8.68
C LEU A 83 7.11 -21.42 7.67
N GLN A 84 7.39 -22.72 7.49
CA GLN A 84 8.24 -23.18 6.39
C GLN A 84 7.52 -23.10 5.04
N LEU A 85 6.21 -23.31 5.03
CA LEU A 85 5.35 -23.21 3.84
C LEU A 85 5.00 -21.76 3.50
N SER A 86 4.62 -20.97 4.49
CA SER A 86 4.20 -19.57 4.34
C SER A 86 4.88 -18.66 5.38
N PRO A 87 6.16 -18.31 5.16
CA PRO A 87 6.94 -17.54 6.14
C PRO A 87 6.46 -16.10 6.34
N TRP A 88 5.73 -15.54 5.37
CA TRP A 88 5.23 -14.17 5.38
C TRP A 88 3.85 -14.01 6.01
N THR A 89 3.25 -15.09 6.52
CA THR A 89 2.03 -15.00 7.33
C THR A 89 2.36 -14.37 8.70
N LEU A 90 2.43 -13.04 8.76
CA LEU A 90 2.92 -12.30 9.93
C LEU A 90 2.05 -12.48 11.18
N SER A 91 0.74 -12.70 11.01
CA SER A 91 -0.16 -13.05 12.11
C SER A 91 0.23 -14.38 12.75
N ALA A 92 0.58 -15.40 11.94
CA ALA A 92 1.05 -16.69 12.42
C ALA A 92 2.45 -16.60 13.05
N GLN A 93 3.35 -15.76 12.53
CA GLN A 93 4.64 -15.46 13.18
C GLN A 93 4.41 -14.90 14.60
N LEU A 94 3.48 -13.96 14.76
CA LEU A 94 3.16 -13.38 16.06
C LEU A 94 2.54 -14.41 17.02
N ASP A 95 1.63 -15.25 16.52
CA ASP A 95 1.05 -16.35 17.31
C ASP A 95 2.11 -17.35 17.76
N TYR A 96 3.06 -17.69 16.88
CA TYR A 96 4.18 -18.54 17.24
C TYR A 96 5.09 -17.88 18.28
N ALA A 97 5.36 -16.58 18.16
CA ALA A 97 6.11 -15.83 19.18
C ALA A 97 5.42 -15.89 20.55
N ARG A 98 4.08 -15.79 20.59
CA ARG A 98 3.29 -15.94 21.83
C ARG A 98 3.38 -17.36 22.39
N LEU A 99 3.35 -18.38 21.54
CA LEU A 99 3.55 -19.77 21.96
C LEU A 99 4.94 -19.98 22.57
N LEU A 100 5.99 -19.43 21.95
CA LEU A 100 7.36 -19.51 22.45
C LEU A 100 7.51 -18.90 23.85
N LEU A 101 6.81 -17.80 24.15
CA LEU A 101 6.76 -17.25 25.52
C LEU A 101 6.13 -18.23 26.51
N ARG A 102 5.04 -18.91 26.13
CA ARG A 102 4.38 -19.92 26.99
C ARG A 102 5.27 -21.12 27.24
N LEU A 103 6.15 -21.47 26.30
CA LEU A 103 7.18 -22.50 26.43
C LEU A 103 8.43 -22.01 27.20
N GLY A 104 8.51 -20.73 27.57
CA GLY A 104 9.66 -20.14 28.29
C GLY A 104 10.83 -19.73 27.39
N GLU A 105 10.68 -19.77 26.08
CA GLU A 105 11.73 -19.45 25.09
C GLU A 105 11.74 -17.98 24.71
N ASN A 106 12.06 -17.14 25.69
CA ASN A 106 11.94 -15.68 25.58
C ASN A 106 12.78 -15.06 24.45
N GLU A 107 14.02 -15.53 24.24
CA GLU A 107 14.90 -14.97 23.20
C GLU A 107 14.34 -15.22 21.80
N ARG A 108 13.95 -16.47 21.51
CA ARG A 108 13.36 -16.84 20.22
C ARG A 108 12.01 -16.15 20.01
N ALA A 109 11.19 -16.03 21.04
CA ALA A 109 9.94 -15.26 20.96
C ALA A 109 10.20 -13.80 20.56
N ARG A 110 11.23 -13.16 21.11
CA ARG A 110 11.62 -11.79 20.74
C ARG A 110 12.15 -11.72 19.32
N GLU A 111 12.95 -12.68 18.86
CA GLU A 111 13.42 -12.75 17.47
C GLU A 111 12.26 -12.88 16.48
N THR A 112 11.29 -13.76 16.76
CA THR A 112 10.10 -13.92 15.93
C THR A 112 9.23 -12.66 15.94
N ALA A 113 8.97 -12.07 17.10
CA ALA A 113 8.24 -10.80 17.20
C ALA A 113 8.97 -9.66 16.47
N GLN A 114 10.30 -9.69 16.38
CA GLN A 114 11.09 -8.70 15.65
C GLN A 114 10.87 -8.76 14.14
N ILE A 115 10.58 -9.94 13.57
CA ILE A 115 10.22 -10.12 12.17
C ILE A 115 8.91 -9.37 11.90
N VAL A 116 7.86 -9.70 12.67
CA VAL A 116 6.54 -9.06 12.57
C VAL A 116 6.66 -7.56 12.74
N PHE A 117 7.36 -7.11 13.79
CA PHE A 117 7.55 -5.69 14.06
C PHE A 117 8.24 -4.98 12.91
N ARG A 118 9.14 -5.60 12.14
CA ARG A 118 9.84 -4.91 11.03
C ARG A 118 9.02 -4.87 9.75
N SER A 119 8.24 -5.92 9.50
CA SER A 119 7.60 -6.13 8.21
C SER A 119 6.16 -5.65 8.16
N THR A 120 5.39 -5.81 9.24
CA THR A 120 3.94 -5.64 9.16
C THR A 120 3.50 -4.21 8.87
N GLU A 121 2.54 -4.05 7.98
CA GLU A 121 1.82 -2.81 7.70
C GLU A 121 0.53 -2.68 8.53
N ASP A 122 0.06 -3.78 9.13
CA ASP A 122 -1.11 -3.82 10.03
C ASP A 122 -0.80 -3.21 11.41
N GLN A 123 -1.64 -2.27 11.83
CA GLN A 123 -1.50 -1.55 13.09
C GLN A 123 -1.61 -2.46 14.33
N ALA A 124 -2.52 -3.44 14.32
CA ALA A 124 -2.73 -4.33 15.47
C ALA A 124 -1.56 -5.31 15.64
N LEU A 125 -1.01 -5.84 14.55
CA LEU A 125 0.20 -6.66 14.56
C LEU A 125 1.43 -5.84 14.99
N LEU A 126 1.52 -4.58 14.56
CA LEU A 126 2.58 -3.67 14.97
C LEU A 126 2.53 -3.40 16.49
N GLU A 127 1.38 -3.02 17.03
CA GLU A 127 1.21 -2.76 18.47
C GLU A 127 1.50 -4.01 19.31
N ALA A 128 0.99 -5.17 18.89
CA ALA A 128 1.20 -6.41 19.61
C ALA A 128 2.67 -6.85 19.60
N SER A 129 3.35 -6.76 18.45
CA SER A 129 4.77 -7.08 18.35
C SER A 129 5.65 -6.06 19.09
N ALA A 130 5.30 -4.77 19.07
CA ALA A 130 5.99 -3.74 19.86
C ALA A 130 5.90 -4.01 21.36
N SER A 131 4.70 -4.35 21.84
CA SER A 131 4.45 -4.72 23.24
C SER A 131 5.31 -5.92 23.66
N MET A 132 5.35 -6.98 22.85
CA MET A 132 6.22 -8.15 23.11
C MET A 132 7.71 -7.82 23.16
N LEU A 133 8.15 -6.84 22.37
CA LEU A 133 9.54 -6.39 22.34
C LEU A 133 9.87 -5.41 23.49
N GLY A 134 8.88 -4.91 24.22
CA GLY A 134 9.05 -3.83 25.20
C GLY A 134 9.40 -2.50 24.53
N ARG A 135 8.88 -2.27 23.32
CA ARG A 135 9.09 -1.02 22.56
C ARG A 135 7.87 -0.14 22.65
N THR A 136 8.11 1.15 22.80
CA THR A 136 7.08 2.18 22.61
C THR A 136 7.06 2.56 21.13
N LEU A 137 5.87 2.64 20.54
CA LEU A 137 5.71 3.22 19.21
C LEU A 137 5.95 4.74 19.25
N GLU A 138 6.16 5.34 18.08
CA GLU A 138 6.33 6.80 17.94
C GLU A 138 5.18 7.54 18.63
N VAL A 139 5.53 8.57 19.40
CA VAL A 139 4.55 9.38 20.15
C VAL A 139 3.80 10.28 19.17
N ALA A 140 2.52 10.52 19.46
CA ALA A 140 1.73 11.46 18.67
C ALA A 140 2.39 12.85 18.68
N PRO A 141 2.50 13.51 17.50
CA PRO A 141 2.99 14.88 17.44
C PRO A 141 2.09 15.81 18.26
N PRO A 142 2.65 16.88 18.84
CA PRO A 142 1.85 17.82 19.63
C PRO A 142 0.73 18.42 18.78
N PRO A 143 -0.44 18.71 19.38
CA PRO A 143 -1.50 19.40 18.66
C PRO A 143 -1.03 20.79 18.22
N LEU A 144 -1.55 21.27 17.09
CA LEU A 144 -1.27 22.61 16.61
C LEU A 144 -1.62 23.66 17.68
N PRO A 145 -0.67 24.54 18.08
CA PRO A 145 -0.93 25.58 19.08
C PRO A 145 -2.03 26.55 18.65
N ALA A 146 -2.82 27.03 19.62
CA ALA A 146 -3.82 28.06 19.37
C ALA A 146 -3.17 29.40 19.01
N ASP A 147 -2.04 29.71 19.65
CA ASP A 147 -1.24 30.92 19.41
C ASP A 147 -0.56 30.90 18.04
N GLU A 148 -0.03 32.06 17.63
CA GLU A 148 0.78 32.18 16.43
C GLU A 148 2.10 31.42 16.57
N VAL A 149 2.54 30.82 15.47
CA VAL A 149 3.82 30.12 15.38
C VAL A 149 4.75 31.01 14.54
N GLU A 150 5.81 31.52 15.16
CA GLU A 150 6.74 32.46 14.51
C GLU A 150 7.70 31.76 13.55
N GLU A 151 8.07 30.51 13.85
CA GLU A 151 9.02 29.74 13.04
C GLU A 151 8.32 28.89 11.96
N PRO A 152 8.95 28.67 10.79
CA PRO A 152 8.44 27.76 9.78
C PRO A 152 8.15 26.38 10.37
N SER A 153 6.94 25.89 10.17
CA SER A 153 6.43 24.66 10.77
C SER A 153 5.56 23.88 9.79
N ILE A 154 5.39 22.59 10.06
CA ILE A 154 4.49 21.73 9.31
C ILE A 154 3.37 21.25 10.22
N CYS A 155 2.15 21.16 9.70
CA CYS A 155 1.02 20.58 10.40
C CYS A 155 0.44 19.43 9.57
N LEU A 156 0.43 18.23 10.13
CA LEU A 156 -0.21 17.08 9.51
C LEU A 156 -1.72 17.12 9.73
N VAL A 157 -2.47 16.70 8.71
CA VAL A 157 -3.93 16.58 8.78
C VAL A 157 -4.31 15.17 8.35
N ALA A 158 -5.05 14.44 9.17
CA ALA A 158 -5.62 13.16 8.74
C ALA A 158 -6.74 13.42 7.72
N VAL A 159 -6.69 12.73 6.58
CA VAL A 159 -7.71 12.78 5.53
C VAL A 159 -8.36 11.39 5.46
N GLY A 160 -9.49 11.25 6.16
CA GLY A 160 -10.14 9.96 6.39
C GLY A 160 -9.44 9.13 7.48
N PRO A 161 -9.74 7.81 7.55
CA PRO A 161 -9.16 6.92 8.56
C PRO A 161 -7.69 6.65 8.22
N VAL A 162 -6.79 7.30 8.96
CA VAL A 162 -5.35 7.15 8.80
C VAL A 162 -4.77 6.47 10.03
N ASP A 163 -3.85 5.52 9.81
CA ASP A 163 -3.16 4.86 10.90
C ASP A 163 -2.34 5.85 11.73
N ALA A 164 -2.54 5.85 13.04
CA ALA A 164 -1.85 6.75 13.96
C ALA A 164 -0.33 6.59 13.86
N TYR A 165 0.17 5.37 13.66
CA TYR A 165 1.59 5.14 13.46
C TYR A 165 2.13 5.88 12.22
N ILE A 166 1.39 5.91 11.10
CA ILE A 166 1.82 6.60 9.88
C ILE A 166 1.92 8.10 10.12
N LEU A 167 0.95 8.70 10.82
CA LEU A 167 1.00 10.12 11.19
C LEU A 167 2.19 10.43 12.10
N ASN A 168 2.39 9.63 13.15
CA ASN A 168 3.47 9.85 14.12
C ASN A 168 4.83 9.69 13.45
N TRP A 169 5.00 8.64 12.66
CA TRP A 169 6.21 8.40 11.91
C TRP A 169 6.49 9.51 10.88
N ALA A 170 5.46 9.98 10.16
CA ALA A 170 5.62 11.06 9.18
C ALA A 170 6.07 12.36 9.84
N ALA A 171 5.53 12.67 11.03
CA ALA A 171 5.95 13.83 11.81
C ALA A 171 7.41 13.72 12.26
N SER A 172 7.77 12.60 12.91
CA SER A 172 9.16 12.34 13.31
C SER A 172 10.13 12.41 12.13
N TYR A 173 9.74 11.86 10.98
CA TYR A 173 10.56 11.90 9.76
C TYR A 173 10.77 13.33 9.24
N LEU A 174 9.71 14.12 9.13
CA LEU A 174 9.79 15.50 8.65
C LEU A 174 10.59 16.38 9.60
N GLU A 175 10.38 16.26 10.91
CA GLU A 175 11.13 17.00 11.93
C GLU A 175 12.63 16.66 11.86
N GLN A 176 12.99 15.37 11.79
CA GLN A 176 14.39 14.94 11.69
C GLN A 176 15.05 15.32 10.35
N THR A 177 14.27 15.43 9.28
CA THR A 177 14.80 15.69 7.93
C THR A 177 14.91 17.17 7.63
N LEU A 178 13.90 17.95 8.03
CA LEU A 178 13.78 19.36 7.71
C LEU A 178 14.17 20.26 8.89
N GLY A 179 14.21 19.75 10.12
CA GLY A 179 14.59 20.52 11.30
C GLY A 179 13.56 21.56 11.74
N VAL A 180 12.30 21.37 11.33
CA VAL A 180 11.16 22.23 11.71
C VAL A 180 10.21 21.48 12.63
N PRO A 181 9.50 22.19 13.53
CA PRO A 181 8.43 21.59 14.32
C PRO A 181 7.35 20.98 13.43
N VAL A 182 6.83 19.83 13.86
CA VAL A 182 5.69 19.19 13.21
C VAL A 182 4.56 18.99 14.22
N TYR A 183 3.39 19.49 13.85
CA TYR A 183 2.17 19.45 14.66
C TYR A 183 1.12 18.53 14.05
N LEU A 184 0.12 18.15 14.86
CA LEU A 184 -1.10 17.50 14.41
C LEU A 184 -2.27 18.48 14.41
N PHE A 185 -3.02 18.55 13.32
CA PHE A 185 -4.27 19.28 13.29
C PHE A 185 -5.34 18.50 14.05
N SER A 186 -6.06 19.17 14.94
CA SER A 186 -7.04 18.52 15.81
C SER A 186 -8.29 18.01 15.09
N HIS A 187 -8.54 18.47 13.87
CA HIS A 187 -9.68 18.06 13.06
C HIS A 187 -9.20 17.16 11.92
N GLN A 188 -9.89 16.04 11.75
CA GLN A 188 -9.75 15.19 10.57
C GLN A 188 -10.58 15.78 9.42
N LEU A 189 -10.06 15.72 8.20
CA LEU A 189 -10.86 15.93 7.00
C LEU A 189 -11.63 14.65 6.70
N GLU A 190 -12.95 14.70 6.81
CA GLU A 190 -13.82 13.59 6.40
C GLU A 190 -13.75 13.39 4.89
N VAL A 191 -13.68 12.14 4.47
CA VAL A 191 -13.65 11.74 3.07
C VAL A 191 -15.06 11.27 2.69
N SER A 192 -15.64 11.87 1.65
CA SER A 192 -16.96 11.49 1.14
C SER A 192 -16.92 10.13 0.44
N GLU A 193 -18.04 9.70 -0.13
CA GLU A 193 -18.03 8.58 -1.09
C GLU A 193 -17.03 8.86 -2.24
N ALA A 194 -16.54 7.78 -2.84
CA ALA A 194 -15.60 7.83 -3.94
C ALA A 194 -16.17 8.60 -5.13
N ASP A 195 -15.33 9.39 -5.77
CA ASP A 195 -15.73 10.20 -6.92
C ASP A 195 -15.82 9.37 -8.20
N ARG A 196 -15.06 8.27 -8.28
CA ARG A 196 -15.15 7.31 -9.38
C ARG A 196 -14.76 5.88 -8.99
N SER A 197 -15.17 4.97 -9.86
CA SER A 197 -14.74 3.58 -9.93
C SER A 197 -13.51 3.45 -10.85
N TYR A 198 -12.42 2.89 -10.33
CA TYR A 198 -11.20 2.55 -11.06
C TYR A 198 -11.46 1.48 -12.12
N LEU A 199 -12.21 0.42 -11.77
CA LEU A 199 -12.62 -0.65 -12.69
C LEU A 199 -13.38 -0.06 -13.87
N GLN A 200 -14.40 0.76 -13.61
CA GLN A 200 -15.21 1.36 -14.66
C GLN A 200 -14.35 2.26 -15.57
N HIS A 201 -13.44 3.04 -15.01
CA HIS A 201 -12.53 3.88 -15.76
C HIS A 201 -11.56 3.07 -16.63
N TRP A 202 -10.94 2.03 -16.05
CA TRP A 202 -10.03 1.12 -16.75
C TRP A 202 -10.74 0.40 -17.91
N VAL A 203 -11.94 -0.13 -17.67
CA VAL A 203 -12.77 -0.74 -18.71
C VAL A 203 -13.14 0.27 -19.79
N ASN A 204 -13.53 1.49 -19.44
CA ASN A 204 -13.89 2.50 -20.45
C ASN A 204 -12.71 2.84 -21.37
N ARG A 205 -11.49 2.86 -20.83
CA ARG A 205 -10.26 3.00 -21.64
C ARG A 205 -10.09 1.80 -22.58
N ILE A 206 -10.19 0.58 -22.05
CA ILE A 206 -10.13 -0.65 -22.85
C ILE A 206 -11.16 -0.65 -23.98
N LYS A 207 -12.41 -0.28 -23.68
CA LYS A 207 -13.48 -0.14 -24.69
C LYS A 207 -13.08 0.79 -25.83
N GLY A 208 -12.37 1.87 -25.52
CA GLY A 208 -11.87 2.83 -26.51
C GLY A 208 -10.80 2.24 -27.43
N ASP A 209 -10.04 1.26 -26.94
CA ASP A 209 -8.98 0.57 -27.69
C ASP A 209 -9.52 -0.58 -28.56
N ILE A 210 -10.74 -1.07 -28.31
CA ILE A 210 -11.40 -2.11 -29.11
C ILE A 210 -11.83 -1.54 -30.47
N SER A 211 -11.47 -2.23 -31.55
CA SER A 211 -11.95 -1.92 -32.90
C SER A 211 -13.35 -2.53 -33.13
N TRP A 212 -14.38 -1.85 -32.62
CA TRP A 212 -15.78 -2.31 -32.68
C TRP A 212 -16.33 -2.54 -34.10
N GLU A 213 -15.71 -1.94 -35.12
CA GLU A 213 -16.09 -2.12 -36.53
C GLU A 213 -15.44 -3.35 -37.19
N HIS A 214 -14.56 -4.06 -36.47
CA HIS A 214 -13.94 -5.26 -37.01
C HIS A 214 -14.95 -6.41 -37.07
N PRO A 215 -15.09 -7.15 -38.19
CA PRO A 215 -16.11 -8.19 -38.35
C PRO A 215 -16.14 -9.22 -37.21
N THR A 216 -14.96 -9.70 -36.77
CA THR A 216 -14.85 -10.63 -35.64
C THR A 216 -15.36 -10.04 -34.32
N VAL A 217 -15.16 -8.74 -34.10
CA VAL A 217 -15.66 -8.06 -32.88
C VAL A 217 -17.17 -7.90 -32.97
N GLN A 218 -17.71 -7.54 -34.14
CA GLN A 218 -19.15 -7.42 -34.37
C GLN A 218 -19.86 -8.76 -34.21
N ASP A 219 -19.33 -9.84 -34.80
CA ASP A 219 -19.88 -11.19 -34.70
C ASP A 219 -19.93 -11.66 -33.24
N LEU A 220 -18.86 -11.43 -32.47
CA LEU A 220 -18.81 -11.78 -31.05
C LEU A 220 -19.73 -10.91 -30.20
N ALA A 221 -19.72 -9.59 -30.42
CA ALA A 221 -20.59 -8.66 -29.70
C ALA A 221 -22.07 -9.00 -29.93
N GLU A 222 -22.46 -9.35 -31.17
CA GLU A 222 -23.82 -9.80 -31.51
C GLU A 222 -24.17 -11.11 -30.80
N GLN A 223 -23.27 -12.11 -30.80
CA GLN A 223 -23.47 -13.38 -30.09
C GLN A 223 -23.64 -13.19 -28.59
N MET A 224 -22.92 -12.23 -28.00
CA MET A 224 -22.98 -11.91 -26.58
C MET A 224 -24.12 -10.95 -26.21
N GLY A 225 -24.81 -10.37 -27.20
CA GLY A 225 -25.84 -9.35 -26.98
C GLY A 225 -25.29 -8.06 -26.38
N ILE A 226 -24.07 -7.66 -26.76
CA ILE A 226 -23.37 -6.49 -26.23
C ILE A 226 -23.42 -5.36 -27.25
N ASP A 227 -23.74 -4.15 -26.79
CA ASP A 227 -23.55 -2.91 -27.53
C ASP A 227 -22.41 -2.10 -26.90
N LYS A 228 -21.62 -1.42 -27.73
CA LYS A 228 -20.46 -0.63 -27.31
C LYS A 228 -20.78 0.35 -26.18
N GLU A 229 -21.87 1.10 -26.35
CA GLU A 229 -22.23 2.21 -25.45
C GLU A 229 -22.82 1.67 -24.15
N SER A 230 -23.56 0.56 -24.20
CA SER A 230 -24.21 -0.02 -23.01
C SER A 230 -23.43 -1.16 -22.33
N ALA A 231 -22.30 -1.60 -22.88
CA ALA A 231 -21.56 -2.74 -22.33
C ALA A 231 -21.12 -2.48 -20.87
N THR A 232 -21.38 -3.43 -19.99
CA THR A 232 -20.85 -3.39 -18.61
C THR A 232 -19.34 -3.68 -18.58
N PRO A 233 -18.64 -3.39 -17.48
CA PRO A 233 -17.28 -3.87 -17.22
C PRO A 233 -17.08 -5.35 -17.51
N GLU A 234 -17.98 -6.19 -17.01
CA GLU A 234 -17.92 -7.64 -17.12
C GLU A 234 -18.12 -8.08 -18.58
N GLN A 235 -19.08 -7.49 -19.27
CA GLN A 235 -19.33 -7.77 -20.69
C GLN A 235 -18.16 -7.37 -21.59
N THR A 236 -17.56 -6.20 -21.32
CA THR A 236 -16.41 -5.71 -22.10
C THR A 236 -15.21 -6.64 -21.96
N LEU A 237 -14.92 -7.07 -20.72
CA LEU A 237 -13.77 -7.92 -20.44
C LEU A 237 -13.99 -9.35 -20.93
N GLU A 238 -15.21 -9.88 -20.86
CA GLU A 238 -15.54 -11.17 -21.48
C GLU A 238 -15.38 -11.13 -23.01
N LEU A 239 -15.77 -10.03 -23.66
CA LEU A 239 -15.54 -9.84 -25.10
C LEU A 239 -14.04 -9.84 -25.43
N MET A 240 -13.22 -9.18 -24.62
CA MET A 240 -11.76 -9.21 -24.78
C MET A 240 -11.18 -10.61 -24.61
N ALA A 241 -11.60 -11.34 -23.59
CA ALA A 241 -11.11 -12.70 -23.35
C ALA A 241 -11.36 -13.60 -24.57
N GLN A 242 -12.58 -13.55 -25.13
CA GLN A 242 -12.92 -14.32 -26.33
C GLN A 242 -12.13 -13.87 -27.57
N LEU A 243 -11.89 -12.56 -27.74
CA LEU A 243 -11.08 -12.04 -28.84
C LEU A 243 -9.63 -12.54 -28.80
N MET A 244 -9.02 -12.61 -27.63
CA MET A 244 -7.64 -13.10 -27.48
C MET A 244 -7.54 -14.61 -27.71
N GLU A 245 -8.50 -15.40 -27.21
CA GLU A 245 -8.57 -16.84 -27.47
C GLU A 245 -8.62 -17.13 -28.98
N LEU A 246 -9.41 -16.37 -29.74
CA LEU A 246 -9.49 -16.49 -31.20
C LEU A 246 -8.19 -16.12 -31.92
N GLN A 247 -7.36 -15.26 -31.35
CA GLN A 247 -6.08 -14.85 -31.94
C GLN A 247 -4.96 -15.87 -31.69
N GLY A 248 -5.20 -16.90 -30.88
CA GLY A 248 -4.21 -17.91 -30.54
C GLY A 248 -3.03 -17.36 -29.76
N GLU A 249 -3.19 -16.19 -29.12
CA GLU A 249 -2.30 -15.76 -28.07
C GLU A 249 -2.53 -16.68 -26.86
N GLU A 250 -1.48 -16.98 -26.09
CA GLU A 250 -1.65 -17.50 -24.73
C GLU A 250 -2.32 -16.39 -23.92
N ALA A 251 -3.62 -16.23 -24.09
CA ALA A 251 -4.40 -15.27 -23.34
C ALA A 251 -4.29 -15.65 -21.86
N PRO A 252 -4.25 -14.67 -20.95
CA PRO A 252 -4.72 -14.93 -19.61
C PRO A 252 -6.12 -15.54 -19.76
N GLY A 253 -6.29 -16.80 -19.33
CA GLY A 253 -7.56 -17.49 -19.53
C GLY A 253 -8.70 -16.70 -18.90
N ARG A 254 -9.95 -17.00 -19.26
CA ARG A 254 -11.14 -16.39 -18.66
C ARG A 254 -11.06 -16.23 -17.13
N GLU A 255 -10.50 -17.22 -16.44
CA GLU A 255 -10.26 -17.21 -14.99
C GLU A 255 -9.31 -16.08 -14.54
N THR A 256 -8.23 -15.83 -15.27
CA THR A 256 -7.29 -14.73 -14.99
C THR A 256 -7.96 -13.37 -15.17
N TYR A 257 -8.81 -13.21 -16.19
CA TYR A 257 -9.59 -11.99 -16.40
C TYR A 257 -10.58 -11.72 -15.27
N LEU A 258 -11.28 -12.77 -14.81
CA LEU A 258 -12.18 -12.66 -13.67
C LEU A 258 -11.42 -12.31 -12.39
N GLY A 259 -10.21 -12.85 -12.21
CA GLY A 259 -9.29 -12.44 -11.14
C GLY A 259 -8.98 -10.95 -11.19
N TRP A 260 -8.60 -10.40 -12.35
CA TRP A 260 -8.35 -8.96 -12.49
C TRP A 260 -9.56 -8.08 -12.18
N ILE A 261 -10.78 -8.55 -12.48
CA ILE A 261 -12.01 -7.84 -12.12
C ILE A 261 -12.18 -7.82 -10.60
N GLU A 262 -11.97 -8.96 -9.94
CA GLU A 262 -12.07 -9.06 -8.49
C GLU A 262 -11.03 -8.15 -7.82
N ASP A 263 -9.76 -8.22 -8.26
CA ASP A 263 -8.68 -7.34 -7.78
C ASP A 263 -8.99 -5.85 -8.00
N ALA A 264 -9.52 -5.50 -9.19
CA ALA A 264 -9.89 -4.12 -9.50
C ALA A 264 -11.09 -3.64 -8.67
N ARG A 265 -12.03 -4.53 -8.34
CA ARG A 265 -13.17 -4.22 -7.46
C ARG A 265 -12.73 -3.96 -6.02
N GLU A 266 -11.74 -4.70 -5.53
CA GLU A 266 -11.15 -4.46 -4.21
C GLU A 266 -10.42 -3.11 -4.12
N ARG A 267 -10.06 -2.54 -5.27
CA ARG A 267 -9.31 -1.28 -5.41
C ARG A 267 -10.12 -0.18 -6.10
N ASP A 268 -11.43 -0.35 -6.16
CA ASP A 268 -12.26 0.39 -7.11
C ASP A 268 -12.42 1.87 -6.76
N ALA A 269 -12.40 2.20 -5.48
CA ALA A 269 -12.73 3.54 -5.03
C ALA A 269 -11.55 4.52 -5.20
N GLN A 270 -11.75 5.58 -6.00
CA GLN A 270 -10.79 6.69 -6.13
C GLN A 270 -11.43 8.05 -5.84
N TRP A 271 -10.63 8.96 -5.28
CA TRP A 271 -11.03 10.31 -4.91
C TRP A 271 -10.25 11.37 -5.69
N ASP A 272 -10.97 12.42 -6.07
CA ASP A 272 -10.41 13.58 -6.77
C ASP A 272 -9.49 14.36 -5.82
N VAL A 273 -8.19 14.34 -6.13
CA VAL A 273 -7.16 14.97 -5.32
C VAL A 273 -7.33 16.49 -5.26
N ASP A 274 -7.80 17.12 -6.33
CA ASP A 274 -7.99 18.57 -6.39
C ASP A 274 -9.20 18.96 -5.54
N ARG A 275 -10.25 18.14 -5.51
CA ARG A 275 -11.37 18.33 -4.59
C ARG A 275 -10.94 18.21 -3.13
N LEU A 276 -10.21 17.15 -2.77
CA LEU A 276 -9.71 16.94 -1.42
C LEU A 276 -8.75 18.05 -0.99
N LEU A 277 -7.85 18.48 -1.87
CA LEU A 277 -6.92 19.57 -1.62
C LEU A 277 -7.66 20.90 -1.39
N ASN A 278 -8.68 21.20 -2.19
CA ASN A 278 -9.53 22.38 -2.00
C ASN A 278 -10.33 22.34 -0.68
N GLN A 279 -10.80 21.16 -0.27
CA GLN A 279 -11.47 20.99 1.02
C GLN A 279 -10.49 21.20 2.17
N LEU A 280 -9.29 20.61 2.09
CA LEU A 280 -8.22 20.80 3.06
C LEU A 280 -7.88 22.28 3.22
N ASP A 281 -7.65 22.99 2.11
CA ASP A 281 -7.31 24.41 2.10
C ASP A 281 -8.37 25.28 2.80
N ARG A 282 -9.66 24.92 2.69
CA ARG A 282 -10.76 25.63 3.35
C ARG A 282 -10.82 25.40 4.85
N ILE A 283 -10.48 24.21 5.34
CA ILE A 283 -10.61 23.88 6.76
C ILE A 283 -9.39 24.30 7.59
N VAL A 284 -8.21 24.37 6.95
CA VAL A 284 -6.99 24.75 7.66
C VAL A 284 -6.88 26.28 7.80
N PRO A 285 -6.47 26.78 8.97
CA PRO A 285 -6.34 28.21 9.20
C PRO A 285 -5.23 28.79 8.30
N SER A 286 -5.44 30.01 7.81
CA SER A 286 -4.39 30.74 7.09
C SER A 286 -3.36 31.24 8.09
N ARG A 287 -2.19 30.60 8.13
CA ARG A 287 -1.03 30.97 8.96
C ARG A 287 0.22 30.95 8.08
N GLU A 288 0.90 32.08 7.94
CA GLU A 288 1.99 32.25 6.95
C GLU A 288 3.14 31.25 7.16
N ASN A 289 3.50 30.99 8.42
CA ASN A 289 4.62 30.11 8.78
C ASN A 289 4.25 28.62 8.87
N ILE A 290 3.00 28.24 8.59
CA ILE A 290 2.56 26.85 8.73
C ILE A 290 2.12 26.30 7.38
N LYS A 291 2.76 25.20 6.99
CA LYS A 291 2.37 24.40 5.83
C LYS A 291 1.60 23.16 6.29
N PHE A 292 0.45 22.92 5.67
CA PHE A 292 -0.44 21.81 6.00
C PHE A 292 -0.25 20.65 5.02
N VAL A 293 -0.11 19.44 5.55
CA VAL A 293 0.04 18.22 4.74
C VAL A 293 -1.04 17.23 5.16
N GLY A 294 -2.04 17.07 4.31
CA GLY A 294 -3.03 16.00 4.39
C GLY A 294 -2.40 14.66 4.10
N ILE A 295 -2.54 13.71 5.02
CA ILE A 295 -2.16 12.30 4.83
C ILE A 295 -3.44 11.51 4.63
N ALA A 296 -3.54 10.75 3.55
CA ALA A 296 -4.71 9.98 3.18
C ALA A 296 -4.38 8.48 3.00
N SER A 297 -5.32 7.62 3.35
CA SER A 297 -5.27 6.17 3.12
C SER A 297 -6.11 5.73 1.90
N VAL A 298 -6.68 6.68 1.16
CA VAL A 298 -7.55 6.43 0.00
C VAL A 298 -6.80 6.63 -1.33
N ASP A 299 -7.23 5.96 -2.40
CA ASP A 299 -6.60 6.14 -3.71
C ASP A 299 -6.99 7.47 -4.36
N LEU A 300 -6.01 8.16 -4.95
CA LEU A 300 -6.19 9.52 -5.47
C LEU A 300 -6.07 9.55 -6.98
N TYR A 301 -6.84 10.41 -7.63
CA TYR A 301 -6.73 10.71 -9.06
C TYR A 301 -6.96 12.20 -9.36
N SER A 302 -6.75 12.60 -10.61
CA SER A 302 -7.26 13.87 -11.16
C SER A 302 -7.80 13.65 -12.57
N GLU A 303 -8.44 14.66 -13.16
CA GLU A 303 -9.00 14.58 -14.51
C GLU A 303 -7.98 14.08 -15.56
N ASP A 304 -6.73 14.57 -15.48
CA ASP A 304 -5.67 14.25 -16.45
C ASP A 304 -4.86 12.99 -16.12
N HIS A 305 -5.09 12.36 -14.96
CA HIS A 305 -4.24 11.27 -14.47
C HIS A 305 -5.04 10.09 -13.89
N ASN A 306 -4.66 8.86 -14.27
CA ASN A 306 -5.29 7.63 -13.75
C ASN A 306 -5.16 7.50 -12.24
N PHE A 307 -4.07 8.00 -11.68
CA PHE A 307 -3.87 8.14 -10.25
C PHE A 307 -2.80 9.19 -9.96
N GLN A 308 -2.72 9.62 -8.70
CA GLN A 308 -1.64 10.44 -8.18
C GLN A 308 -1.24 9.95 -6.78
N PHE A 309 0.02 10.14 -6.42
CA PHE A 309 0.47 9.91 -5.04
C PHE A 309 0.18 11.10 -4.12
N GLY A 310 -0.16 12.25 -4.68
CA GLY A 310 -0.48 13.46 -3.96
C GLY A 310 -0.44 14.69 -4.86
N SER A 311 -1.00 15.79 -4.37
CA SER A 311 -1.02 17.10 -5.02
C SER A 311 -0.74 18.20 -4.00
N ALA A 312 -0.31 19.36 -4.48
CA ALA A 312 -0.01 20.51 -3.65
C ALA A 312 -0.23 21.81 -4.42
N PHE A 313 -0.73 22.84 -3.73
CA PHE A 313 -0.64 24.19 -4.25
C PHE A 313 0.82 24.64 -4.15
N THR A 314 1.51 24.78 -5.28
CA THR A 314 2.91 25.23 -5.28
C THR A 314 3.00 26.64 -4.66
N GLY A 315 3.82 26.78 -3.61
CA GLY A 315 3.89 28.00 -2.78
C GLY A 315 2.68 28.25 -1.89
N GLY A 316 1.63 27.42 -1.99
CA GLY A 316 0.42 27.52 -1.19
C GLY A 316 0.59 27.02 0.24
N LYS A 317 -0.52 26.93 0.97
CA LYS A 317 -0.54 26.49 2.38
C LYS A 317 -0.80 25.00 2.55
N ALA A 318 -1.31 24.29 1.56
CA ALA A 318 -1.80 22.92 1.71
C ALA A 318 -1.31 21.97 0.61
N ALA A 319 -1.00 20.74 1.01
CA ALA A 319 -0.78 19.58 0.14
C ALA A 319 -1.58 18.39 0.66
N VAL A 320 -1.91 17.44 -0.21
CA VAL A 320 -2.47 16.14 0.16
C VAL A 320 -1.57 15.06 -0.44
N ILE A 321 -1.28 14.01 0.32
CA ILE A 321 -0.63 12.80 -0.16
C ILE A 321 -1.45 11.58 0.23
N SER A 322 -1.35 10.52 -0.57
CA SER A 322 -1.89 9.21 -0.24
C SER A 322 -0.79 8.16 -0.14
N TYR A 323 -0.90 7.31 0.87
CA TYR A 323 -0.08 6.10 0.96
C TYR A 323 -0.78 4.84 0.46
N ARG A 324 -2.03 4.94 -0.03
CA ARG A 324 -2.82 3.78 -0.48
C ARG A 324 -2.09 2.94 -1.52
N ARG A 325 -1.48 3.58 -2.53
CA ARG A 325 -0.73 2.86 -3.57
C ARG A 325 0.64 2.35 -3.12
N PHE A 326 1.05 2.63 -1.89
CA PHE A 326 2.34 2.17 -1.35
C PHE A 326 2.21 0.90 -0.54
N THR A 327 1.00 0.54 -0.11
CA THR A 327 0.74 -0.60 0.76
C THR A 327 0.86 -1.92 0.03
N ALA A 328 1.17 -2.97 0.78
CA ALA A 328 1.33 -4.32 0.28
C ALA A 328 0.04 -4.86 -0.39
N ASP A 329 -1.11 -4.67 0.26
CA ASP A 329 -2.44 -5.10 -0.19
C ASP A 329 -2.87 -4.46 -1.52
N PHE A 330 -2.51 -3.20 -1.76
CA PHE A 330 -2.82 -2.52 -3.01
C PHE A 330 -1.97 -3.05 -4.18
N ASN A 331 -0.83 -3.66 -3.88
CA ASN A 331 0.16 -4.06 -4.88
C ASN A 331 0.28 -5.59 -5.05
N ASP A 332 -0.57 -6.39 -4.40
CA ASP A 332 -0.47 -7.86 -4.39
C ASP A 332 0.92 -8.35 -3.98
N THR A 333 1.45 -7.75 -2.92
CA THR A 333 2.78 -8.10 -2.38
C THR A 333 2.68 -8.41 -0.90
N GLU A 334 3.70 -9.07 -0.37
CA GLU A 334 3.84 -9.27 1.07
C GLU A 334 4.12 -7.94 1.78
N ASP A 335 3.64 -7.85 3.02
CA ASP A 335 3.90 -6.75 3.96
C ASP A 335 5.40 -6.41 4.02
N ASP A 336 5.74 -5.17 3.67
CA ASP A 336 7.07 -4.62 3.86
C ASP A 336 6.95 -3.16 4.29
N ARG A 337 6.80 -2.96 5.61
CA ARG A 337 6.70 -1.63 6.17
C ARG A 337 7.90 -0.75 5.85
N HIS A 338 9.09 -1.31 5.66
CA HIS A 338 10.25 -0.52 5.26
C HIS A 338 10.07 0.04 3.83
N ARG A 339 9.53 -0.75 2.90
CA ARG A 339 9.14 -0.30 1.55
C ARG A 339 8.04 0.77 1.62
N LEU A 340 6.95 0.52 2.34
CA LEU A 340 5.85 1.49 2.55
C LEU A 340 6.39 2.84 3.05
N LEU A 341 7.17 2.81 4.13
CA LEU A 341 7.71 4.03 4.73
C LEU A 341 8.70 4.73 3.80
N ASN A 342 9.56 4.02 3.06
CA ASN A 342 10.46 4.66 2.09
C ASN A 342 9.72 5.32 0.93
N ARG A 343 8.64 4.70 0.43
CA ARG A 343 7.76 5.34 -0.56
C ARG A 343 7.10 6.59 0.01
N LEU A 344 6.65 6.53 1.26
CA LEU A 344 6.06 7.68 1.95
C LEU A 344 7.07 8.82 2.17
N LYS A 345 8.33 8.52 2.57
CA LYS A 345 9.41 9.53 2.68
C LYS A 345 9.54 10.37 1.41
N LYS A 346 9.65 9.68 0.28
CA LYS A 346 9.83 10.29 -1.05
C LYS A 346 8.65 11.21 -1.38
N GLN A 347 7.43 10.74 -1.12
CA GLN A 347 6.24 11.51 -1.42
C GLN A 347 6.07 12.72 -0.49
N LEU A 348 6.35 12.56 0.81
CA LEU A 348 6.36 13.66 1.78
C LEU A 348 7.31 14.77 1.35
N LEU A 349 8.58 14.44 1.03
CA LEU A 349 9.55 15.45 0.57
C LEU A 349 9.15 16.12 -0.74
N SER A 350 8.55 15.36 -1.66
CA SER A 350 8.05 15.89 -2.93
C SER A 350 6.97 16.96 -2.69
N SER A 351 5.93 16.59 -1.94
CA SER A 351 4.79 17.49 -1.66
C SER A 351 5.17 18.67 -0.77
N VAL A 352 5.96 18.46 0.28
CA VAL A 352 6.45 19.55 1.14
C VAL A 352 7.34 20.51 0.34
N GLY A 353 8.21 19.99 -0.55
CA GLY A 353 9.00 20.85 -1.41
C GLY A 353 8.16 21.69 -2.37
N HIS A 354 7.01 21.20 -2.83
CA HIS A 354 6.07 22.03 -3.59
C HIS A 354 5.50 23.20 -2.76
N LEU A 355 5.17 22.96 -1.49
CA LEU A 355 4.68 24.02 -0.58
C LEU A 355 5.70 25.13 -0.32
N TYR A 356 6.98 24.77 -0.34
CA TYR A 356 8.11 25.69 -0.15
C TYR A 356 8.75 26.15 -1.47
N GLU A 357 8.10 25.91 -2.62
CA GLU A 357 8.58 26.30 -3.95
C GLU A 357 10.00 25.81 -4.28
N VAL A 358 10.43 24.73 -3.67
CA VAL A 358 11.71 24.09 -3.96
C VAL A 358 11.62 23.54 -5.39
N PRO A 359 12.51 23.94 -6.32
CA PRO A 359 12.45 23.47 -7.70
C PRO A 359 12.54 21.94 -7.79
N ARG A 360 11.90 21.35 -8.79
CA ARG A 360 12.07 19.90 -9.05
C ARG A 360 13.51 19.62 -9.51
N PRO A 361 14.12 18.53 -9.00
CA PRO A 361 15.47 18.16 -9.39
C PRO A 361 15.48 17.53 -10.80
N THR A 362 16.64 17.61 -11.47
CA THR A 362 16.90 16.86 -12.70
C THR A 362 17.56 15.50 -12.44
N ASP A 363 18.10 15.26 -11.24
CA ASP A 363 18.62 13.94 -10.86
C ASP A 363 17.42 13.00 -10.57
N PRO A 364 17.22 11.93 -11.36
CA PRO A 364 16.09 11.02 -11.18
C PRO A 364 16.19 10.22 -9.87
N ARG A 365 17.36 10.19 -9.22
CA ARG A 365 17.59 9.52 -7.94
C ARG A 365 17.20 10.39 -6.74
N SER A 366 16.84 11.65 -6.92
CA SER A 366 16.37 12.47 -5.80
C SER A 366 15.00 11.98 -5.29
N ALA A 367 14.78 12.11 -3.98
CA ALA A 367 13.48 11.85 -3.36
C ALA A 367 12.34 12.70 -3.96
N ARG A 368 12.64 13.85 -4.57
CA ARG A 368 11.63 14.73 -5.20
C ARG A 368 11.60 14.68 -6.73
N ALA A 369 12.36 13.77 -7.34
CA ALA A 369 12.20 13.53 -8.77
C ALA A 369 10.76 13.10 -9.08
N TYR A 370 10.25 13.54 -10.23
CA TYR A 370 8.93 13.16 -10.70
C TYR A 370 8.91 11.67 -11.12
N PRO A 371 8.03 10.84 -10.53
CA PRO A 371 7.85 9.47 -10.96
C PRO A 371 6.62 9.31 -11.87
N ASP A 372 6.75 8.57 -12.96
CA ASP A 372 5.63 8.18 -13.84
C ASP A 372 5.00 6.83 -13.43
N GLY A 373 4.93 6.56 -12.12
CA GLY A 373 4.41 5.32 -11.55
C GLY A 373 5.22 4.77 -10.40
N LEU A 374 4.76 3.66 -9.83
CA LEU A 374 5.33 3.09 -8.60
C LEU A 374 6.76 2.56 -8.80
N GLU A 375 7.05 1.95 -9.95
CA GLU A 375 8.40 1.45 -10.27
C GLU A 375 9.42 2.58 -10.29
N GLN A 376 9.13 3.68 -11.00
CA GLN A 376 9.99 4.87 -10.98
C GLN A 376 10.06 5.51 -9.59
N HIS A 377 8.96 5.46 -8.83
CA HIS A 377 8.97 5.94 -7.46
C HIS A 377 9.93 5.12 -6.58
N ASP A 378 10.03 3.82 -6.79
CA ASP A 378 10.95 2.93 -6.09
C ASP A 378 12.41 3.16 -6.47
N LEU A 379 12.69 3.48 -7.75
CA LEU A 379 14.05 3.82 -8.23
C LEU A 379 14.63 5.11 -7.62
N LYS A 380 13.78 6.02 -7.14
CA LYS A 380 14.23 7.22 -6.42
C LYS A 380 14.98 6.84 -5.15
N GLY A 381 15.96 7.64 -4.78
CA GLY A 381 16.56 7.63 -3.45
C GLY A 381 15.64 8.25 -2.40
N THR A 382 16.10 8.23 -1.15
CA THR A 382 15.41 8.84 0.00
C THR A 382 16.10 10.12 0.48
N TRP A 383 16.91 10.74 -0.38
CA TRP A 383 17.75 11.90 -0.10
C TRP A 383 17.42 13.08 -1.03
N LEU A 384 17.83 14.28 -0.62
CA LEU A 384 17.70 15.53 -1.37
C LEU A 384 19.03 15.88 -2.05
N THR A 385 18.98 16.37 -3.29
CA THR A 385 20.17 16.93 -3.94
C THR A 385 20.65 18.19 -3.22
N TRP A 386 21.90 18.59 -3.45
CA TRP A 386 22.45 19.79 -2.81
C TRP A 386 21.68 21.07 -3.17
N ALA A 387 21.22 21.21 -4.42
CA ALA A 387 20.39 22.34 -4.83
C ALA A 387 19.04 22.38 -4.09
N GLU A 388 18.47 21.22 -3.79
CA GLU A 388 17.24 21.12 -3.01
C GLU A 388 17.47 21.44 -1.54
N ILE A 389 18.60 20.98 -0.96
CA ILE A 389 19.02 21.39 0.38
C ILE A 389 19.07 22.93 0.45
N GLU A 390 19.81 23.58 -0.45
CA GLU A 390 19.95 25.04 -0.46
C GLU A 390 18.61 25.77 -0.61
N ALA A 391 17.71 25.24 -1.45
CA ALA A 391 16.38 25.81 -1.64
C ALA A 391 15.47 25.61 -0.41
N PHE A 392 15.51 24.47 0.27
CA PHE A 392 14.82 24.28 1.55
C PHE A 392 15.41 25.16 2.65
N GLU A 393 16.73 25.22 2.80
CA GLU A 393 17.40 26.08 3.80
C GLU A 393 17.01 27.55 3.60
N LYS A 394 16.91 27.99 2.35
CA LYS A 394 16.42 29.33 2.01
C LYS A 394 14.95 29.53 2.36
N ALA A 395 14.10 28.56 2.07
CA ALA A 395 12.65 28.66 2.31
C ALA A 395 12.29 28.58 3.80
N LEU A 396 13.08 27.87 4.59
CA LEU A 396 12.89 27.68 6.03
C LEU A 396 13.69 28.69 6.87
N ASP A 397 14.57 29.49 6.26
CA ASP A 397 15.47 30.44 6.93
C ASP A 397 16.38 29.80 8.02
N HIS A 398 16.74 28.53 7.84
CA HIS A 398 17.69 27.85 8.71
C HIS A 398 18.38 26.68 8.00
N PRO A 399 19.58 26.27 8.44
CA PRO A 399 20.26 25.10 7.87
C PRO A 399 19.49 23.82 8.19
N LEU A 400 19.43 22.90 7.23
CA LEU A 400 18.83 21.59 7.45
C LEU A 400 19.71 20.74 8.40
N PRO A 401 19.12 19.78 9.12
CA PRO A 401 19.84 18.90 10.03
C PRO A 401 21.12 18.28 9.41
N PRO A 402 22.23 18.15 10.18
CA PRO A 402 23.49 17.62 9.68
C PRO A 402 23.38 16.24 9.02
N ALA A 403 22.48 15.38 9.51
CA ALA A 403 22.23 14.06 8.93
C ALA A 403 21.67 14.15 7.50
N THR A 404 20.73 15.07 7.26
CA THR A 404 20.16 15.35 5.92
C THR A 404 21.23 15.83 4.95
N ARG A 405 22.07 16.79 5.39
CA ARG A 405 23.19 17.31 4.59
C ARG A 405 24.24 16.23 4.30
N ALA A 406 24.51 15.35 5.26
CA ALA A 406 25.44 14.23 5.10
C ALA A 406 24.90 13.16 4.12
N ALA A 407 23.59 12.90 4.12
CA ALA A 407 22.96 12.01 3.15
C ALA A 407 23.11 12.54 1.71
N ALA A 408 22.85 13.84 1.49
CA ALA A 408 23.04 14.50 0.20
C ALA A 408 24.50 14.39 -0.29
N ARG A 409 25.49 14.59 0.60
CA ARG A 409 26.91 14.47 0.27
C ARG A 409 27.34 13.05 -0.09
N ARG A 410 26.81 12.03 0.59
CA ARG A 410 27.12 10.63 0.26
C ARG A 410 26.62 10.28 -1.13
N ALA A 411 25.39 10.67 -1.45
CA ALA A 411 24.79 10.41 -2.75
C ALA A 411 25.50 11.09 -3.93
N LEU A 412 26.24 12.18 -3.71
CA LEU A 412 27.09 12.79 -4.75
C LEU A 412 28.35 11.97 -5.06
N ASN A 413 28.79 11.12 -4.13
CA ASN A 413 30.00 10.31 -4.27
C ASN A 413 29.70 8.87 -4.72
N GLU A 414 28.43 8.52 -4.88
CA GLU A 414 27.91 7.23 -5.35
C GLU A 414 27.33 7.38 -6.77
#